data_AF-A0A7V2HZW9-F1
#
_entry.id   AF-A0A7V2HZW9-F1
#
_cell.length_a   1.000
_cell.length_b   1.000
_cell.length_c   1.000
_cell.angle_alpha   90.00
_cell.angle_beta   90.00
_cell.angle_gamma   90.00
#
_symmetry.space_group_name_H-M   'P 1'
#
loop_
_entity.id
_entity.type
_entity.pdbx_description
1 polymer ?
#
loop_
_entity_poly.entity_id
_entity_poly.type
_entity_poly.pdbx_seq_one_letter_code
_entity_poly.pdbx_strand_id
1 'polypeptide(L)'
;MILFFIYILASIIFVQTFIKNDFISRKILHILISIGIVISSYFLSKEEIIILCFIFTILNFLGMKLKITKYDKEGNYGTILYPIAVLISTIIYYDNKNLYFLTLFPMFFSDPICALIGSKINKDDKTLIGSLVFLFLTFLFSIYFSKKLLFSIVFSIFLTMIEYISKRGLDNLLIVIFSILIFNIKLEFFISAIFFAFLIAFISLIFNWLDLRASITTFIIGSFILYSGGFKWVIPLLLFLVLGSLLSKLNDKKTKRNLFQVIANGGISFILSILNMFYPNDIFYFAHLCAVSSMCSDTFSTEIGMKFSKKAYLIINFKEVEKGTSGGISLIGFLGGILGSLVISLFHKNWFFVFLIVVNCPRLFINNYGIAFKSVNFKIQRPCSDFILEICQIKRFYLFCYWFNFLNNFGHTITSWFTPAFSILVWE
;
A
#
# COMPACT_ATOMS: atom_id res chain seq x y z
N MET A 1 -17.66 -4.38 30.42
CA MET A 1 -17.47 -3.18 29.57
C MET A 1 -17.17 -1.89 30.33
N ILE A 2 -18.00 -1.47 31.31
CA ILE A 2 -17.85 -0.19 32.03
C ILE A 2 -16.47 -0.02 32.68
N LEU A 3 -15.97 -1.05 33.37
CA LEU A 3 -14.65 -1.03 34.01
C LEU A 3 -13.51 -0.75 33.00
N PHE A 4 -13.62 -1.26 31.78
CA PHE A 4 -12.63 -1.02 30.73
C PHE A 4 -12.66 0.43 30.25
N PHE A 5 -13.85 1.04 30.12
CA PHE A 5 -13.98 2.47 29.84
C PHE A 5 -13.38 3.33 30.95
N ILE A 6 -13.66 3.00 32.21
CA ILE A 6 -13.07 3.71 33.37
C ILE A 6 -11.55 3.59 33.33
N TYR A 7 -11.00 2.40 33.04
CA TYR A 7 -9.57 2.18 32.90
C TYR A 7 -8.93 3.04 31.80
N ILE A 8 -9.56 3.11 30.62
CA ILE A 8 -9.06 3.95 29.51
C ILE A 8 -9.10 5.43 29.90
N LEU A 9 -10.21 5.89 30.47
CA LEU A 9 -10.35 7.28 30.87
C LEU A 9 -9.31 7.66 31.94
N ALA A 10 -9.12 6.80 32.95
CA ALA A 10 -8.09 6.98 33.96
C ALA A 10 -6.69 7.01 33.35
N SER A 11 -6.41 6.14 32.37
CA SER A 11 -5.12 6.11 31.64
C SER A 11 -4.88 7.40 30.85
N ILE A 12 -5.91 7.93 30.17
CA ILE A 12 -5.83 9.20 29.44
C ILE A 12 -5.56 10.35 30.40
N ILE A 13 -6.32 10.46 31.49
CA ILE A 13 -6.17 11.50 32.50
C ILE A 13 -4.75 11.43 33.10
N PHE A 14 -4.33 10.24 33.54
CA PHE A 14 -2.99 10.03 34.10
C PHE A 14 -1.88 10.53 33.15
N VAL A 15 -1.93 10.12 31.88
CA VAL A 15 -0.93 10.53 30.89
C VAL A 15 -0.98 12.03 30.59
N GLN A 16 -2.17 12.61 30.52
CA GLN A 16 -2.34 14.04 30.28
C GLN A 16 -1.78 14.88 31.43
N THR A 17 -2.05 14.48 32.67
CA THR A 17 -1.66 15.20 33.89
C THR A 17 -0.19 15.05 34.24
N PHE A 18 0.36 13.82 34.20
CA PHE A 18 1.68 13.55 34.78
C PHE A 18 2.84 13.51 33.78
N ILE A 19 2.60 13.22 32.50
CA ILE A 19 3.68 13.06 31.51
C ILE A 19 3.79 14.31 30.65
N LYS A 20 4.86 15.10 30.80
CA LYS A 20 4.98 16.39 30.08
C LYS A 20 5.32 16.25 28.59
N ASN A 21 6.06 15.22 28.20
CA ASN A 21 6.51 15.06 26.81
C ASN A 21 5.43 14.37 25.97
N ASP A 22 4.96 15.01 24.89
CA ASP A 22 3.87 14.50 24.03
C ASP A 22 4.20 13.15 23.37
N PHE A 23 5.44 12.97 22.91
CA PHE A 23 5.87 11.74 22.26
C PHE A 23 5.84 10.58 23.24
N ILE A 24 6.40 10.79 24.44
CA ILE A 24 6.41 9.79 25.52
C ILE A 24 4.99 9.52 26.00
N SER A 25 4.18 10.57 26.18
CA SER A 25 2.76 10.46 26.56
C SER A 25 2.01 9.52 25.64
N ARG A 26 2.14 9.71 24.32
CA ARG A 26 1.48 8.87 23.32
C ARG A 26 1.93 7.41 23.42
N LYS A 27 3.23 7.14 23.57
CA LYS A 27 3.76 5.77 23.63
C LYS A 27 3.41 5.08 24.97
N ILE A 28 3.37 5.80 26.08
CA ILE A 28 2.90 5.24 27.37
C ILE A 28 1.40 4.95 27.31
N LEU A 29 0.59 5.87 26.76
CA LEU A 29 -0.84 5.62 26.58
C LEU A 29 -1.11 4.41 25.68
N HIS A 30 -0.33 4.26 24.61
CA HIS A 30 -0.39 3.10 23.72
C HIS A 30 -0.16 1.79 24.50
N ILE A 31 0.84 1.74 25.39
CA ILE A 31 1.11 0.58 26.25
C ILE A 31 -0.02 0.33 27.25
N LEU A 32 -0.51 1.37 27.93
CA LEU A 32 -1.60 1.23 28.92
C LEU A 32 -2.88 0.70 28.25
N ILE A 33 -3.30 1.30 27.13
CA ILE A 33 -4.46 0.82 26.38
C ILE A 33 -4.25 -0.64 25.94
N SER A 34 -3.04 -0.99 25.48
CA SER A 34 -2.71 -2.37 25.09
C SER A 34 -2.86 -3.36 26.24
N ILE A 35 -2.38 -3.02 27.44
CA ILE A 35 -2.55 -3.83 28.66
C ILE A 35 -4.03 -4.00 28.97
N GLY A 36 -4.81 -2.92 28.91
CA GLY A 36 -6.26 -2.97 29.09
C GLY A 36 -6.94 -3.91 28.10
N ILE A 37 -6.55 -3.88 26.82
CA ILE A 37 -7.12 -4.76 25.78
C ILE A 37 -6.77 -6.23 26.06
N VAL A 38 -5.52 -6.51 26.44
CA VAL A 38 -5.10 -7.88 26.79
C VAL A 38 -5.94 -8.41 27.95
N ILE A 39 -6.05 -7.65 29.05
CA ILE A 39 -6.82 -8.06 30.23
C ILE A 39 -8.30 -8.22 29.88
N SER A 40 -8.89 -7.20 29.25
CA SER A 40 -10.32 -7.21 28.91
C SER A 40 -10.70 -8.33 27.95
N SER A 41 -9.79 -8.79 27.09
CA SER A 41 -10.04 -9.93 26.20
C SER A 41 -10.25 -11.28 26.89
N TYR A 42 -10.01 -11.39 28.20
CA TYR A 42 -10.37 -12.58 28.99
C TYR A 42 -11.75 -12.49 29.64
N PHE A 43 -12.34 -11.29 29.70
CA PHE A 43 -13.60 -11.05 30.42
C PHE A 43 -14.73 -10.56 29.51
N LEU A 44 -14.41 -9.95 28.38
CA LEU A 44 -15.37 -9.46 27.41
C LEU A 44 -15.65 -10.52 26.34
N SER A 45 -16.83 -10.47 25.75
CA SER A 45 -17.17 -11.21 24.55
C SER A 45 -16.53 -10.59 23.29
N LYS A 46 -16.54 -11.35 22.19
CA LYS A 46 -16.02 -10.89 20.89
C LYS A 46 -16.77 -9.66 20.41
N GLU A 47 -18.09 -9.67 20.57
CA GLU A 47 -19.02 -8.63 20.18
C GLU A 47 -18.76 -7.33 20.96
N GLU A 48 -18.53 -7.44 22.27
CA GLU A 48 -18.21 -6.28 23.11
C GLU A 48 -16.91 -5.59 22.68
N ILE A 49 -15.86 -6.36 22.34
CA ILE A 49 -14.60 -5.78 21.87
C ILE A 49 -14.76 -5.13 20.50
N ILE A 50 -15.53 -5.76 19.59
CA ILE A 50 -15.86 -5.17 18.29
C ILE A 50 -16.55 -3.81 18.49
N ILE A 51 -17.57 -3.74 19.35
CA ILE A 51 -18.29 -2.50 19.67
C ILE A 51 -17.33 -1.45 20.24
N LEU A 52 -16.47 -1.84 21.19
CA LEU A 52 -15.47 -0.95 21.76
C LEU A 52 -14.52 -0.39 20.70
N CYS A 53 -13.99 -1.24 19.81
CA CYS A 53 -13.13 -0.80 18.72
C CYS A 53 -13.83 0.21 17.81
N PHE A 54 -15.08 -0.02 17.42
CA PHE A 54 -15.84 0.94 16.62
C PHE A 54 -16.02 2.28 17.32
N ILE A 55 -16.42 2.26 18.60
CA ILE A 55 -16.57 3.48 19.41
C ILE A 55 -15.24 4.24 19.48
N PHE A 56 -14.13 3.57 19.80
CA PHE A 56 -12.83 4.21 19.91
C PHE A 56 -12.29 4.73 18.58
N THR A 57 -12.56 4.05 17.46
CA THR A 57 -12.21 4.58 16.13
C THR A 57 -12.92 5.90 15.86
N ILE A 58 -14.22 6.01 16.16
CA ILE A 58 -15.00 7.23 15.99
C ILE A 58 -14.50 8.33 16.94
N LEU A 59 -14.32 8.00 18.22
CA LEU A 59 -13.84 8.96 19.22
C LEU A 59 -12.45 9.49 18.88
N ASN A 60 -11.51 8.64 18.45
CA ASN A 60 -10.18 9.09 18.05
C ASN A 60 -10.20 9.92 16.76
N PHE A 61 -11.11 9.63 15.83
CA PHE A 61 -11.30 10.46 14.65
C PHE A 61 -11.83 11.86 15.00
N LEU A 62 -12.82 11.94 15.90
CA LEU A 62 -13.34 13.20 16.41
C LEU A 62 -12.28 13.94 17.24
N GLY A 63 -11.55 13.23 18.10
CA GLY A 63 -10.44 13.76 18.90
C GLY A 63 -9.35 14.40 18.05
N MET A 64 -8.95 13.74 16.96
CA MET A 64 -7.98 14.29 16.01
C MET A 64 -8.48 15.57 15.33
N LYS A 65 -9.76 15.63 14.93
CA LYS A 65 -10.35 16.83 14.32
C LYS A 65 -10.51 17.99 15.30
N LEU A 66 -10.87 17.68 16.55
CA LEU A 66 -11.16 18.66 17.60
C LEU A 66 -9.94 18.99 18.46
N LYS A 67 -8.80 18.33 18.25
CA LYS A 67 -7.54 18.46 19.01
C LYS A 67 -7.75 18.33 20.52
N ILE A 68 -8.50 17.30 20.92
CA ILE A 68 -8.90 17.08 22.33
C ILE A 68 -7.70 16.77 23.21
N THR A 69 -6.70 16.06 22.68
CA THR A 69 -5.52 15.64 23.43
C THR A 69 -4.24 16.28 22.88
N LYS A 70 -3.24 16.48 23.75
CA LYS A 70 -1.94 17.06 23.38
C LYS A 70 -1.14 16.24 22.34
N TYR A 71 -1.53 15.00 22.09
CA TYR A 71 -0.90 14.12 21.11
C TYR A 71 -1.71 13.93 19.83
N ASP A 72 -2.86 14.61 19.70
CA ASP A 72 -3.63 14.70 18.46
C ASP A 72 -2.95 15.66 17.49
N LYS A 73 -1.98 15.13 16.73
CA LYS A 73 -1.27 15.87 15.68
C LYS A 73 -1.86 15.58 14.31
N GLU A 74 -2.14 16.65 13.56
CA GLU A 74 -2.57 16.55 12.16
C GLU A 74 -1.58 15.71 11.34
N GLY A 75 -2.12 14.81 10.49
CA GLY A 75 -1.33 13.95 9.62
C GLY A 75 -0.71 12.70 10.27
N ASN A 76 -0.96 12.43 11.56
CA ASN A 76 -0.60 11.16 12.19
C ASN A 76 -1.85 10.34 12.54
N TYR A 77 -2.09 9.28 11.78
CA TYR A 77 -3.31 8.49 11.86
C TYR A 77 -3.21 7.32 12.85
N GLY A 78 -2.09 7.19 13.58
CA GLY A 78 -1.82 6.03 14.43
C GLY A 78 -2.87 5.75 15.51
N THR A 79 -3.46 6.79 16.11
CA THR A 79 -4.52 6.67 17.13
C THR A 79 -5.84 6.15 16.55
N ILE A 80 -6.13 6.44 15.28
CA ILE A 80 -7.33 5.96 14.57
C ILE A 80 -7.09 4.54 14.04
N LEU A 81 -5.88 4.28 13.51
CA LEU A 81 -5.51 2.99 12.93
C LEU A 81 -5.33 1.89 13.97
N TYR A 82 -4.95 2.25 15.19
CA TYR A 82 -4.79 1.30 16.29
C TYR A 82 -6.06 0.49 16.63
N PRO A 83 -7.23 1.11 16.96
CA PRO A 83 -8.45 0.35 17.21
C PRO A 83 -8.95 -0.42 15.98
N ILE A 84 -8.68 0.06 14.76
CA ILE A 84 -8.97 -0.68 13.52
C ILE A 84 -8.11 -1.95 13.44
N ALA A 85 -6.83 -1.87 13.79
CA ALA A 85 -5.93 -3.03 13.80
C ALA A 85 -6.38 -4.09 14.82
N VAL A 86 -6.80 -3.64 16.02
CA VAL A 86 -7.41 -4.53 17.03
C VAL A 86 -8.72 -5.14 16.54
N LEU A 87 -9.57 -4.36 15.89
CA LEU A 87 -10.83 -4.83 15.30
C LEU A 87 -10.59 -5.98 14.30
N ILE A 88 -9.64 -5.80 13.37
CA ILE A 88 -9.32 -6.82 12.36
C ILE A 88 -8.86 -8.12 13.03
N SER A 89 -7.94 -8.04 14.00
CA SER A 89 -7.49 -9.22 14.72
C SER A 89 -8.61 -9.88 15.54
N THR A 90 -9.50 -9.08 16.14
CA THR A 90 -10.65 -9.57 16.91
C THR A 90 -11.62 -10.34 16.01
N ILE A 91 -11.97 -9.81 14.85
CA ILE A 91 -12.89 -10.48 13.92
C ILE A 91 -12.35 -11.85 13.52
N ILE A 92 -11.04 -11.93 13.22
CA ILE A 92 -10.41 -13.12 12.62
C ILE A 92 -10.00 -14.16 13.67
N TYR A 93 -9.35 -13.74 14.77
CA TYR A 93 -8.64 -14.65 15.67
C TYR A 93 -9.07 -14.59 17.14
N TYR A 94 -10.09 -13.82 17.52
CA TYR A 94 -10.47 -13.66 18.93
C TYR A 94 -10.64 -14.97 19.70
N ASP A 95 -11.22 -15.97 19.03
CA ASP A 95 -11.53 -17.28 19.58
C ASP A 95 -10.25 -18.13 19.76
N ASN A 96 -9.16 -17.81 19.04
CA ASN A 96 -7.84 -18.39 19.23
C ASN A 96 -6.87 -17.37 19.86
N LYS A 97 -6.82 -17.37 21.20
CA LYS A 97 -6.01 -16.41 21.97
C LYS A 97 -4.54 -16.35 21.58
N ASN A 98 -3.92 -17.48 21.23
CA ASN A 98 -2.52 -17.51 20.81
C ASN A 98 -2.32 -16.71 19.51
N LEU A 99 -3.21 -16.88 18.53
CA LEU A 99 -3.14 -16.16 17.26
C LEU A 99 -3.54 -14.69 17.40
N TYR A 100 -4.57 -14.43 18.19
CA TYR A 100 -5.00 -13.08 18.53
C TYR A 100 -3.82 -12.26 19.09
N PHE A 101 -3.15 -12.78 20.12
CA PHE A 101 -2.03 -12.08 20.73
C PHE A 101 -0.76 -12.09 19.88
N LEU A 102 -0.48 -13.15 19.12
CA LEU A 102 0.64 -13.19 18.18
C LEU A 102 0.57 -12.04 17.16
N THR A 103 -0.63 -11.70 16.67
CA THR A 103 -0.81 -10.60 15.71
C THR A 103 -0.76 -9.21 16.35
N LEU A 104 -1.15 -9.07 17.63
CA LEU A 104 -1.28 -7.77 18.29
C LEU A 104 -0.05 -7.37 19.11
N PHE A 105 0.66 -8.32 19.71
CA PHE A 105 1.79 -8.04 20.61
C PHE A 105 2.92 -7.22 19.98
N PRO A 106 3.30 -7.43 18.70
CA PRO A 106 4.28 -6.59 18.05
C PRO A 106 3.87 -5.11 17.98
N MET A 107 2.58 -4.83 17.74
CA MET A 107 2.04 -3.47 17.78
C MET A 107 1.91 -2.96 19.23
N PHE A 108 1.43 -3.79 20.15
CA PHE A 108 1.15 -3.41 21.54
C PHE A 108 2.40 -3.07 22.35
N PHE A 109 3.49 -3.80 22.10
CA PHE A 109 4.68 -3.74 22.96
C PHE A 109 5.96 -3.46 22.17
N SER A 110 6.21 -4.17 21.07
CA SER A 110 7.45 -3.95 20.30
C SER A 110 7.53 -2.53 19.74
N ASP A 111 6.46 -2.02 19.11
CA ASP A 111 6.42 -0.65 18.53
C ASP A 111 6.63 0.46 19.57
N PRO A 112 5.90 0.50 20.70
CA PRO A 112 6.11 1.58 21.65
C PRO A 112 7.44 1.49 22.37
N ILE A 113 7.93 0.29 22.71
CA ILE A 113 9.22 0.11 23.38
C ILE A 113 10.38 0.49 22.45
N CYS A 114 10.34 0.06 21.18
CA CYS A 114 11.38 0.41 20.22
C CYS A 114 11.45 1.92 19.99
N ALA A 115 10.30 2.59 19.92
CA ALA A 115 10.22 4.02 19.71
C ALA A 115 10.73 4.80 20.94
N LEU A 116 10.41 4.35 22.16
CA LEU A 116 10.92 4.96 23.39
C LEU A 116 12.44 4.84 23.50
N ILE A 117 13.01 3.66 23.21
CA ILE A 117 14.46 3.46 23.24
C ILE A 117 15.14 4.22 22.10
N GLY A 118 14.62 4.11 20.87
CA GLY A 118 15.16 4.80 19.71
C GLY A 118 15.18 6.32 19.85
N SER A 119 14.15 6.89 20.48
CA SER A 119 14.06 8.34 20.71
C SER A 119 15.14 8.92 21.62
N LYS A 120 15.80 8.08 22.43
CA LYS A 120 16.96 8.50 23.24
C LYS A 120 18.21 8.76 22.39
N ILE A 121 18.26 8.19 21.19
CA ILE A 121 19.38 8.32 20.25
C ILE A 121 19.07 9.36 19.18
N ASN A 122 17.93 9.22 18.51
CA ASN A 122 17.46 10.18 17.51
C ASN A 122 15.94 10.34 17.61
N LYS A 123 15.46 11.57 17.79
CA LYS A 123 14.05 11.87 18.02
C LYS A 123 13.19 11.82 16.76
N ASP A 124 13.79 12.12 15.60
CA ASP A 124 13.04 12.41 14.38
C ASP A 124 13.01 11.23 13.39
N ASP A 125 13.82 10.20 13.61
CA ASP A 125 13.95 9.07 12.71
C ASP A 125 13.94 7.71 13.40
N LYS A 126 13.50 6.68 12.66
CA LYS A 126 13.64 5.28 13.08
C LYS A 126 15.12 4.92 13.11
N THR A 127 15.60 4.48 14.27
CA THR A 127 17.02 4.16 14.50
C THR A 127 17.28 2.68 14.34
N LEU A 128 18.53 2.33 13.98
CA LEU A 128 18.95 0.93 13.91
C LEU A 128 18.75 0.21 15.25
N ILE A 129 19.09 0.86 16.36
CA ILE A 129 18.91 0.32 17.72
C ILE A 129 17.41 0.09 18.00
N GLY A 130 16.55 1.04 17.62
CA GLY A 130 15.10 0.84 17.70
C GLY A 130 14.63 -0.37 16.89
N SER A 131 15.03 -0.50 15.62
CA SER A 131 14.66 -1.66 14.80
C SER A 131 15.20 -2.99 15.37
N LEU A 132 16.40 -3.01 15.97
CA LEU A 132 16.94 -4.20 16.64
C LEU A 132 16.12 -4.59 17.87
N VAL A 133 15.70 -3.61 18.68
CA VAL A 133 14.80 -3.84 19.82
C VAL A 133 13.45 -4.39 19.34
N PHE A 134 12.88 -3.81 18.28
CA PHE A 134 11.63 -4.28 17.69
C PHE A 134 11.76 -5.72 17.22
N LEU A 135 12.85 -6.05 16.51
CA LEU A 135 13.14 -7.39 16.02
C LEU A 135 13.24 -8.40 17.16
N PHE A 136 13.99 -8.07 18.21
CA PHE A 136 14.20 -8.93 19.36
C PHE A 136 12.89 -9.20 20.12
N LEU A 137 12.13 -8.17 20.46
CA LEU A 137 10.86 -8.32 21.19
C LEU A 137 9.82 -9.08 20.35
N THR A 138 9.72 -8.76 19.06
CA THR A 138 8.81 -9.45 18.14
C THR A 138 9.18 -10.91 17.98
N PHE A 139 10.47 -11.24 17.94
CA PHE A 139 10.95 -12.62 17.94
C PHE A 139 10.55 -13.34 19.24
N LEU A 140 10.78 -12.75 20.41
CA LEU A 140 10.41 -13.33 21.70
C LEU A 140 8.91 -13.60 21.84
N PHE A 141 8.07 -12.64 21.47
CA PHE A 141 6.62 -12.85 21.46
C PHE A 141 6.21 -13.93 20.45
N SER A 142 6.79 -13.89 19.25
CA SER A 142 6.48 -14.87 18.22
C SER A 142 6.85 -16.29 18.63
N ILE A 143 8.04 -16.51 19.21
CA ILE A 143 8.46 -17.86 19.64
C ILE A 143 7.61 -18.36 20.79
N TYR A 144 7.22 -17.47 21.72
CA TYR A 144 6.34 -17.82 22.83
C TYR A 144 4.97 -18.34 22.36
N PHE A 145 4.30 -17.63 21.45
CA PHE A 145 2.96 -18.02 20.98
C PHE A 145 2.98 -19.11 19.91
N SER A 146 3.92 -19.06 18.97
CA SER A 146 3.95 -19.98 17.83
C SER A 146 4.69 -21.29 18.13
N LYS A 147 5.63 -21.28 19.08
CA LYS A 147 6.56 -22.39 19.39
C LYS A 147 7.35 -22.89 18.18
N LYS A 148 7.49 -22.09 17.11
CA LYS A 148 8.14 -22.47 15.84
C LYS A 148 9.30 -21.54 15.54
N LEU A 149 10.53 -22.02 15.72
CA LEU A 149 11.75 -21.22 15.56
C LEU A 149 11.85 -20.53 14.18
N LEU A 150 11.75 -21.30 13.09
CA LEU A 150 11.91 -20.76 11.74
C LEU A 150 10.82 -19.74 11.40
N PHE A 151 9.58 -20.00 11.83
CA PHE A 151 8.47 -19.06 11.68
C PHE A 151 8.77 -17.76 12.41
N SER A 152 9.20 -17.83 13.68
CA SER A 152 9.47 -16.63 14.48
C SER A 152 10.61 -15.78 13.95
N ILE A 153 11.63 -16.40 13.33
CA ILE A 153 12.70 -15.67 12.64
C ILE A 153 12.14 -14.91 11.43
N VAL A 154 11.41 -15.59 10.55
CA VAL A 154 10.84 -14.94 9.35
C VAL A 154 9.84 -13.86 9.74
N PHE A 155 8.96 -14.15 10.70
CA PHE A 155 7.95 -13.24 11.21
C PHE A 155 8.57 -11.95 11.78
N SER A 156 9.57 -12.07 12.66
CA SER A 156 10.20 -10.88 13.27
C SER A 156 10.97 -10.04 12.26
N ILE A 157 11.69 -10.67 11.31
CA ILE A 157 12.43 -9.95 10.26
C ILE A 157 11.46 -9.14 9.38
N PHE A 158 10.39 -9.77 8.88
CA PHE A 158 9.42 -9.09 8.02
C PHE A 158 8.73 -7.93 8.75
N LEU A 159 8.25 -8.17 9.98
CA LEU A 159 7.58 -7.11 10.74
C LEU A 159 8.52 -5.97 11.10
N THR A 160 9.80 -6.23 11.33
CA THR A 160 10.81 -5.18 11.54
C THR A 160 11.00 -4.34 10.27
N MET A 161 11.04 -4.97 9.10
CA MET A 161 11.13 -4.23 7.84
C MET A 161 9.88 -3.38 7.58
N ILE A 162 8.70 -3.90 7.90
CA ILE A 162 7.42 -3.18 7.80
C ILE A 162 7.40 -1.98 8.75
N GLU A 163 7.82 -2.19 10.00
CA GLU A 163 7.99 -1.12 10.97
C GLU A 163 8.93 -0.05 10.39
N TYR A 164 10.10 -0.42 9.91
CA TYR A 164 11.10 0.52 9.38
C TYR A 164 10.60 1.38 8.21
N ILE A 165 9.85 0.79 7.28
CA ILE A 165 9.33 1.53 6.11
C ILE A 165 8.08 2.37 6.43
N SER A 166 7.34 2.01 7.47
CA SER A 166 6.08 2.68 7.84
C SER A 166 6.31 4.06 8.44
N LYS A 167 5.43 5.00 8.09
CA LYS A 167 5.43 6.38 8.62
C LYS A 167 4.02 6.78 9.05
N ARG A 168 3.90 7.87 9.81
CA ARG A 168 2.62 8.52 10.19
C ARG A 168 1.61 7.59 10.89
N GLY A 169 2.09 6.61 11.66
CA GLY A 169 1.25 5.68 12.41
C GLY A 169 0.65 4.54 11.59
N LEU A 170 1.05 4.38 10.31
CA LEU A 170 0.62 3.26 9.46
C LEU A 170 1.15 1.91 9.95
N ASP A 171 2.25 1.90 10.70
CA ASP A 171 2.83 0.72 11.34
C ASP A 171 1.81 -0.02 12.20
N ASN A 172 0.97 0.69 12.96
CA ASN A 172 -0.07 0.06 13.79
C ASN A 172 -0.96 -0.89 12.97
N LEU A 173 -1.44 -0.45 11.81
CA LEU A 173 -2.29 -1.27 10.95
C LEU A 173 -1.47 -2.30 10.15
N LEU A 174 -0.35 -1.88 9.57
CA LEU A 174 0.44 -2.75 8.68
C LEU A 174 1.07 -3.93 9.43
N ILE A 175 1.55 -3.72 10.66
CA ILE A 175 2.10 -4.81 11.49
C ILE A 175 1.05 -5.92 11.67
N VAL A 176 -0.20 -5.56 11.98
CA VAL A 176 -1.27 -6.55 12.18
C VAL A 176 -1.65 -7.23 10.86
N ILE A 177 -1.84 -6.47 9.78
CA ILE A 177 -2.17 -7.04 8.46
C ILE A 177 -1.11 -8.04 8.01
N PHE A 178 0.17 -7.66 8.05
CA PHE A 178 1.24 -8.56 7.65
C PHE A 178 1.45 -9.72 8.62
N SER A 179 1.17 -9.55 9.92
CA SER A 179 1.16 -10.67 10.87
C SER A 179 0.13 -11.73 10.45
N ILE A 180 -1.07 -11.30 10.06
CA ILE A 180 -2.14 -12.18 9.56
C ILE A 180 -1.70 -12.87 8.26
N LEU A 181 -1.07 -12.14 7.33
CA LEU A 181 -0.59 -12.72 6.08
C LEU A 181 0.49 -13.78 6.33
N ILE A 182 1.54 -13.47 7.11
CA ILE A 182 2.64 -14.40 7.40
C ILE A 182 2.13 -15.66 8.10
N PHE A 183 1.14 -15.51 8.99
CA PHE A 183 0.55 -16.66 9.66
C PHE A 183 -0.15 -17.64 8.71
N ASN A 184 -0.79 -17.14 7.65
CA ASN A 184 -1.53 -17.96 6.68
C ASN A 184 -0.64 -18.57 5.57
N ILE A 185 0.68 -18.44 5.71
CA ILE A 185 1.64 -18.88 4.71
C ILE A 185 2.26 -20.23 5.10
N LYS A 186 2.40 -21.12 4.11
CA LYS A 186 3.22 -22.32 4.22
C LYS A 186 4.69 -21.96 4.05
N LEU A 187 5.44 -22.03 5.14
CA LEU A 187 6.80 -21.50 5.24
C LEU A 187 7.79 -22.11 4.21
N GLU A 188 7.64 -23.41 3.91
CA GLU A 188 8.47 -24.11 2.92
C GLU A 188 8.44 -23.45 1.54
N PHE A 189 7.26 -23.09 1.05
CA PHE A 189 7.08 -22.40 -0.23
C PHE A 189 7.41 -20.90 -0.12
N PHE A 190 7.31 -20.31 1.07
CA PHE A 190 7.63 -18.89 1.25
C PHE A 190 9.14 -18.62 1.21
N ILE A 191 9.97 -19.57 1.65
CA ILE A 191 11.43 -19.42 1.62
C ILE A 191 11.94 -19.27 0.18
N SER A 192 11.39 -20.03 -0.77
CA SER A 192 11.76 -19.87 -2.18
C SER A 192 11.31 -18.51 -2.73
N ALA A 193 10.11 -18.06 -2.37
CA ALA A 193 9.62 -16.73 -2.72
C ALA A 193 10.50 -15.60 -2.15
N ILE A 194 10.92 -15.72 -0.88
CA ILE A 194 11.88 -14.81 -0.23
C ILE A 194 13.20 -14.76 -1.01
N PHE A 195 13.75 -15.92 -1.37
CA PHE A 195 15.02 -15.99 -2.08
C PHE A 195 14.97 -15.24 -3.43
N PHE A 196 13.95 -15.51 -4.25
CA PHE A 196 13.81 -14.82 -5.54
C PHE A 196 13.47 -13.34 -5.37
N ALA A 197 12.63 -12.96 -4.41
CA ALA A 197 12.34 -11.56 -4.12
C ALA A 197 13.59 -10.81 -3.65
N PHE A 198 14.45 -11.45 -2.86
CA PHE A 198 15.73 -10.90 -2.44
C PHE A 198 16.65 -10.65 -3.63
N LEU A 199 16.80 -11.62 -4.54
CA LEU A 199 17.60 -11.44 -5.76
C LEU A 199 17.09 -10.25 -6.59
N ILE A 200 15.78 -10.16 -6.81
CA ILE A 200 15.15 -9.05 -7.55
C ILE A 200 15.45 -7.70 -6.88
N ALA A 201 15.23 -7.59 -5.57
CA ALA A 201 15.44 -6.35 -4.83
C ALA A 201 16.93 -5.95 -4.79
N PHE A 202 17.83 -6.93 -4.59
CA PHE A 202 19.26 -6.73 -4.53
C PHE A 202 19.84 -6.28 -5.86
N ILE A 203 19.48 -6.97 -6.96
CA ILE A 203 19.87 -6.59 -8.32
C ILE A 203 19.38 -5.16 -8.63
N SER A 204 18.11 -4.87 -8.29
CA SER A 204 17.53 -3.55 -8.53
C SER A 204 18.24 -2.42 -7.75
N LEU A 205 18.77 -2.73 -6.56
CA LEU A 205 19.57 -1.80 -5.77
C LEU A 205 20.95 -1.55 -6.39
N ILE A 206 21.65 -2.61 -6.82
CA ILE A 206 22.97 -2.53 -7.49
C ILE A 206 22.88 -1.67 -8.75
N PHE A 207 21.85 -1.88 -9.57
CA PHE A 207 21.65 -1.11 -10.79
C PHE A 207 21.15 0.33 -10.55
N ASN A 208 21.00 0.74 -9.29
CA ASN A 208 20.46 2.04 -8.87
C ASN A 208 19.07 2.32 -9.44
N TRP A 209 18.25 1.29 -9.64
CA TRP A 209 16.87 1.45 -10.11
C TRP A 209 15.92 1.82 -8.97
N LEU A 210 16.21 1.36 -7.76
CA LEU A 210 15.43 1.59 -6.54
C LEU A 210 16.30 2.24 -5.45
N ASP A 211 15.70 3.06 -4.60
CA ASP A 211 16.32 3.44 -3.32
C ASP A 211 16.24 2.29 -2.30
N LEU A 212 16.88 2.45 -1.13
CA LEU A 212 16.92 1.41 -0.10
C LEU A 212 15.51 1.04 0.41
N ARG A 213 14.65 2.04 0.70
CA ARG A 213 13.30 1.81 1.22
C ARG A 213 12.41 1.17 0.16
N ALA A 214 12.56 1.56 -1.09
CA ALA A 214 11.90 0.98 -2.26
C ALA A 214 12.34 -0.47 -2.48
N SER A 215 13.62 -0.78 -2.26
CA SER A 215 14.16 -2.14 -2.36
C SER A 215 13.60 -3.04 -1.26
N ILE A 216 13.55 -2.56 0.00
CA ILE A 216 12.90 -3.28 1.11
C ILE A 216 11.41 -3.50 0.81
N THR A 217 10.72 -2.48 0.29
CA THR A 217 9.29 -2.59 -0.07
C THR A 217 9.08 -3.60 -1.19
N THR A 218 9.96 -3.61 -2.20
CA THR A 218 9.94 -4.57 -3.31
C THR A 218 10.21 -5.98 -2.82
N PHE A 219 11.15 -6.16 -1.88
CA PHE A 219 11.41 -7.45 -1.24
C PHE A 219 10.17 -7.96 -0.49
N ILE A 220 9.54 -7.13 0.36
CA ILE A 220 8.33 -7.52 1.10
C ILE A 220 7.22 -7.89 0.13
N ILE A 221 6.79 -6.94 -0.72
CA ILE A 221 5.66 -7.14 -1.64
C ILE A 221 5.95 -8.28 -2.63
N GLY A 222 7.16 -8.33 -3.18
CA GLY A 222 7.60 -9.36 -4.11
C GLY A 222 7.56 -10.76 -3.51
N SER A 223 7.95 -10.92 -2.24
CA SER A 223 7.87 -12.22 -1.54
C SER A 223 6.43 -12.72 -1.49
N PHE A 224 5.48 -11.85 -1.16
CA PHE A 224 4.07 -12.23 -1.11
C PHE A 224 3.45 -12.47 -2.49
N ILE A 225 3.80 -11.67 -3.52
CA ILE A 225 3.29 -11.89 -4.89
C ILE A 225 3.84 -13.22 -5.45
N LEU A 226 5.14 -13.49 -5.25
CA LEU A 226 5.74 -14.77 -5.67
C LEU A 226 5.10 -15.95 -4.96
N TYR A 227 4.84 -15.84 -3.65
CA TYR A 227 4.19 -16.91 -2.91
C TYR A 227 2.74 -17.16 -3.36
N SER A 228 1.96 -16.09 -3.54
CA SER A 228 0.53 -16.18 -3.84
C SER A 228 0.21 -16.46 -5.31
N GLY A 229 0.97 -15.89 -6.24
CA GLY A 229 0.73 -15.97 -7.68
C GLY A 229 1.86 -16.59 -8.50
N GLY A 230 3.03 -16.81 -7.90
CA GLY A 230 4.21 -17.32 -8.61
C GLY A 230 4.82 -16.34 -9.60
N PHE A 231 5.74 -16.86 -10.42
CA PHE A 231 6.44 -16.06 -11.44
C PHE A 231 5.50 -15.41 -12.47
N LYS A 232 4.35 -16.04 -12.76
CA LYS A 232 3.33 -15.52 -13.69
C LYS A 232 2.88 -14.08 -13.34
N TRP A 233 2.86 -13.73 -12.06
CA TRP A 233 2.47 -12.41 -11.57
C TRP A 233 3.63 -11.43 -11.43
N VAL A 234 4.84 -11.94 -11.20
CA VAL A 234 6.02 -11.09 -10.99
C VAL A 234 6.70 -10.72 -12.30
N ILE A 235 6.69 -11.59 -13.31
CA ILE A 235 7.34 -11.32 -14.61
C ILE A 235 6.83 -10.02 -15.26
N PRO A 236 5.51 -9.73 -15.34
CA PRO A 236 5.04 -8.44 -15.89
C PRO A 236 5.56 -7.22 -15.12
N LEU A 237 5.63 -7.31 -13.79
CA LEU A 237 6.17 -6.23 -12.95
C LEU A 237 7.67 -6.05 -13.13
N LEU A 238 8.42 -7.15 -13.25
CA LEU A 238 9.85 -7.12 -13.54
C LEU A 238 10.11 -6.51 -14.91
N LEU A 239 9.33 -6.89 -15.92
CA LEU A 239 9.46 -6.37 -17.26
C LEU A 239 9.20 -4.86 -17.28
N PHE A 240 8.15 -4.40 -16.59
CA PHE A 240 7.89 -2.97 -16.37
C PHE A 240 9.07 -2.27 -15.69
N LEU A 241 9.61 -2.86 -14.61
CA LEU A 241 10.73 -2.28 -13.86
C LEU A 241 11.98 -2.13 -14.75
N VAL A 242 12.36 -3.20 -15.44
CA VAL A 242 13.56 -3.25 -16.31
C VAL A 242 13.40 -2.26 -17.46
N LEU A 243 12.32 -2.37 -18.24
CA LEU A 243 12.12 -1.52 -19.42
C LEU A 243 11.98 -0.05 -19.03
N GLY A 244 11.20 0.25 -17.99
CA GLY A 244 11.06 1.62 -17.51
C GLY A 244 12.40 2.19 -17.02
N SER A 245 13.21 1.41 -16.30
CA SER A 245 14.54 1.86 -15.85
C SER A 245 15.50 2.11 -17.00
N LEU A 246 15.47 1.27 -18.05
CA LEU A 246 16.29 1.45 -19.24
C LEU A 246 15.87 2.71 -20.01
N LEU A 247 14.57 2.91 -20.20
CA LEU A 247 14.02 4.10 -20.86
C LEU A 247 14.37 5.39 -20.10
N SER A 248 14.25 5.42 -18.78
CA SER A 248 14.65 6.60 -17.99
C SER A 248 16.15 6.90 -18.14
N LYS A 249 17.01 5.87 -18.23
CA LYS A 249 18.45 6.07 -18.49
C LYS A 249 18.72 6.66 -19.88
N LEU A 250 17.92 6.32 -20.90
CA LEU A 250 18.05 6.93 -22.24
C LEU A 250 17.78 8.44 -22.25
N ASN A 251 17.00 8.93 -21.27
CA ASN A 251 16.71 10.35 -21.07
C ASN A 251 17.66 11.03 -20.08
N ASP A 252 18.80 10.41 -19.78
CA ASP A 252 19.80 10.89 -18.82
C ASP A 252 19.24 11.14 -17.40
N LYS A 253 18.07 10.56 -17.09
CA LYS A 253 17.47 10.63 -15.76
C LYS A 253 18.17 9.63 -14.84
N LYS A 254 18.89 10.14 -13.85
CA LYS A 254 19.54 9.34 -12.78
C LYS A 254 18.63 9.10 -11.57
N THR A 255 17.32 9.28 -11.72
CA THR A 255 16.36 9.21 -10.60
C THR A 255 16.07 7.76 -10.21
N LYS A 256 16.34 7.41 -8.95
CA LYS A 256 15.94 6.13 -8.36
C LYS A 256 14.44 6.15 -8.03
N ARG A 257 13.75 5.03 -8.20
CA ARG A 257 12.36 4.94 -7.74
C ARG A 257 12.29 4.87 -6.23
N ASN A 258 11.35 5.60 -5.66
CA ASN A 258 11.13 5.65 -4.23
C ASN A 258 10.02 4.67 -3.77
N LEU A 259 9.91 4.48 -2.45
CA LEU A 259 8.91 3.61 -1.83
C LEU A 259 7.49 3.88 -2.33
N PHE A 260 7.11 5.17 -2.47
CA PHE A 260 5.76 5.52 -2.92
C PHE A 260 5.50 5.06 -4.35
N GLN A 261 6.49 5.17 -5.25
CA GLN A 261 6.36 4.65 -6.61
C GLN A 261 6.24 3.12 -6.64
N VAL A 262 6.96 2.40 -5.78
CA VAL A 262 6.85 0.94 -5.67
C VAL A 262 5.46 0.54 -5.18
N ILE A 263 4.95 1.14 -4.10
CA ILE A 263 3.60 0.83 -3.59
C ILE A 263 2.54 1.20 -4.62
N ALA A 264 2.69 2.36 -5.26
CA ALA A 264 1.68 2.84 -6.18
C ALA A 264 1.60 2.00 -7.46
N ASN A 265 2.72 1.39 -7.90
CA ASN A 265 2.77 0.55 -9.10
C ASN A 265 2.58 -0.95 -8.80
N GLY A 266 3.12 -1.44 -7.69
CA GLY A 266 3.06 -2.86 -7.31
C GLY A 266 1.95 -3.21 -6.31
N GLY A 267 1.40 -2.23 -5.60
CA GLY A 267 0.44 -2.47 -4.52
C GLY A 267 -0.89 -3.06 -4.98
N ILE A 268 -1.39 -2.68 -6.16
CA ILE A 268 -2.61 -3.30 -6.72
C ILE A 268 -2.37 -4.76 -7.07
N SER A 269 -1.21 -5.07 -7.67
CA SER A 269 -0.79 -6.44 -7.98
C SER A 269 -0.64 -7.28 -6.72
N PHE A 270 -0.08 -6.70 -5.65
CA PHE A 270 -0.01 -7.32 -4.33
C PHE A 270 -1.40 -7.69 -3.80
N ILE A 271 -2.31 -6.72 -3.71
CA ILE A 271 -3.68 -6.96 -3.22
C ILE A 271 -4.39 -8.03 -4.04
N LEU A 272 -4.35 -7.92 -5.38
CA LEU A 272 -4.99 -8.88 -6.28
C LEU A 272 -4.39 -10.28 -6.18
N SER A 273 -3.07 -10.39 -5.99
CA SER A 273 -2.41 -11.70 -5.82
C SER A 273 -2.82 -12.38 -4.51
N ILE A 274 -2.92 -11.61 -3.43
CA ILE A 274 -3.41 -12.10 -2.13
C ILE A 274 -4.88 -12.49 -2.23
N LEU A 275 -5.73 -11.68 -2.89
CA LEU A 275 -7.13 -12.04 -3.10
C LEU A 275 -7.28 -13.33 -3.91
N ASN A 276 -6.50 -13.50 -4.98
CA ASN A 276 -6.50 -14.71 -5.80
C ASN A 276 -6.03 -15.95 -5.02
N MET A 277 -5.17 -15.79 -4.02
CA MET A 277 -4.75 -16.89 -3.15
C MET A 277 -5.91 -17.44 -2.31
N PHE A 278 -6.78 -16.55 -1.81
CA PHE A 278 -7.94 -16.94 -1.00
C PHE A 278 -9.19 -17.26 -1.82
N TYR A 279 -9.35 -16.59 -2.97
CA TYR A 279 -10.47 -16.72 -3.89
C TYR A 279 -9.94 -16.88 -5.32
N PRO A 280 -9.48 -18.09 -5.72
CA PRO A 280 -8.89 -18.29 -7.04
C PRO A 280 -9.87 -17.90 -8.15
N ASN A 281 -9.51 -16.87 -8.92
CA ASN A 281 -10.30 -16.39 -10.05
C ASN A 281 -9.41 -15.66 -11.06
N ASP A 282 -9.47 -16.07 -12.32
CA ASP A 282 -8.68 -15.50 -13.41
C ASP A 282 -8.91 -13.99 -13.59
N ILE A 283 -10.06 -13.45 -13.14
CA ILE A 283 -10.33 -12.02 -13.17
C ILE A 283 -9.28 -11.20 -12.41
N PHE A 284 -8.70 -11.73 -11.33
CA PHE A 284 -7.68 -11.03 -10.56
C PHE A 284 -6.35 -10.93 -11.32
N TYR A 285 -5.98 -11.99 -12.05
CA TYR A 285 -4.80 -11.94 -12.91
C TYR A 285 -5.02 -11.01 -14.11
N PHE A 286 -6.22 -11.04 -14.70
CA PHE A 286 -6.62 -10.13 -15.76
C PHE A 286 -6.54 -8.65 -15.30
N ALA A 287 -7.07 -8.36 -14.11
CA ALA A 287 -6.99 -7.05 -13.46
C ALA A 287 -5.54 -6.58 -13.26
N HIS A 288 -4.70 -7.49 -12.79
CA HIS A 288 -3.28 -7.25 -12.59
C HIS A 288 -2.59 -6.85 -13.90
N LEU A 289 -2.84 -7.60 -14.99
CA LEU A 289 -2.26 -7.27 -16.30
C LEU A 289 -2.76 -5.93 -16.83
N CYS A 290 -4.04 -5.61 -16.67
CA CYS A 290 -4.58 -4.29 -17.03
C CYS A 290 -3.86 -3.16 -16.26
N ALA A 291 -3.65 -3.34 -14.95
CA ALA A 291 -2.98 -2.36 -14.11
C ALA A 291 -1.51 -2.16 -14.53
N VAL A 292 -0.74 -3.25 -14.70
CA VAL A 292 0.67 -3.18 -15.09
C VAL A 292 0.82 -2.65 -16.53
N SER A 293 -0.08 -3.04 -17.43
CA SER A 293 -0.13 -2.56 -18.83
C SER A 293 -0.37 -1.05 -18.90
N SER A 294 -1.30 -0.53 -18.09
CA SER A 294 -1.54 0.92 -17.98
C SER A 294 -0.31 1.67 -17.48
N MET A 295 0.38 1.16 -16.46
CA MET A 295 1.61 1.77 -15.93
C MET A 295 2.77 1.73 -16.94
N CYS A 296 2.87 0.64 -17.70
CA CYS A 296 3.87 0.49 -18.75
C CYS A 296 3.62 1.46 -19.90
N SER A 297 2.36 1.59 -20.34
CA SER A 297 1.93 2.59 -21.33
C SER A 297 2.32 4.01 -20.92
N ASP A 298 2.03 4.40 -19.66
CA ASP A 298 2.35 5.74 -19.14
C ASP A 298 3.86 6.05 -19.17
N THR A 299 4.65 5.06 -18.72
CA THR A 299 6.12 5.19 -18.68
C THR A 299 6.69 5.24 -20.09
N PHE A 300 6.24 4.38 -20.99
CA PHE A 300 6.72 4.35 -22.37
C PHE A 300 6.32 5.64 -23.10
N SER A 301 5.08 6.09 -22.96
CA SER A 301 4.59 7.32 -23.58
C SER A 301 5.42 8.52 -23.16
N THR A 302 5.70 8.63 -21.85
CA THR A 302 6.50 9.73 -21.31
C THR A 302 7.95 9.62 -21.74
N GLU A 303 8.61 8.48 -21.54
CA GLU A 303 10.05 8.38 -21.78
C GLU A 303 10.40 8.37 -23.29
N ILE A 304 9.63 7.67 -24.12
CA ILE A 304 9.83 7.67 -25.59
C ILE A 304 9.46 9.04 -26.16
N GLY A 305 8.35 9.64 -25.70
CA GLY A 305 7.93 10.96 -26.13
C GLY A 305 8.96 12.05 -25.78
N MET A 306 9.52 12.01 -24.56
CA MET A 306 10.57 12.96 -24.15
C MET A 306 11.84 12.84 -25.00
N LYS A 307 12.26 11.61 -25.34
CA LYS A 307 13.48 11.37 -26.11
C LYS A 307 13.33 11.76 -27.58
N PHE A 308 12.25 11.30 -28.21
CA PHE A 308 12.18 11.21 -29.68
C PHE A 308 11.17 12.16 -30.31
N SER A 309 10.17 12.65 -29.59
CA SER A 309 9.22 13.61 -30.17
C SER A 309 9.95 14.89 -30.56
N LYS A 310 9.54 15.58 -31.63
CA LYS A 310 10.05 16.94 -31.93
C LYS A 310 9.15 18.02 -31.33
N LYS A 311 7.84 17.77 -31.35
CA LYS A 311 6.77 18.67 -30.91
C LYS A 311 5.86 17.95 -29.92
N ALA A 312 5.23 18.72 -29.02
CA ALA A 312 4.14 18.27 -28.18
C ALA A 312 2.97 19.25 -28.31
N TYR A 313 1.76 18.80 -28.02
CA TYR A 313 0.52 19.56 -28.14
C TYR A 313 -0.31 19.37 -26.88
N LEU A 314 -0.93 20.43 -26.36
CA LEU A 314 -1.85 20.29 -25.24
C LEU A 314 -3.08 19.50 -25.66
N ILE A 315 -3.46 18.49 -24.88
CA ILE A 315 -4.61 17.62 -25.20
C ILE A 315 -5.96 18.37 -25.27
N ILE A 316 -6.06 19.53 -24.62
CA ILE A 316 -7.32 20.28 -24.48
C ILE A 316 -7.60 21.17 -25.69
N ASN A 317 -6.57 21.81 -26.24
CA ASN A 317 -6.72 22.83 -27.29
C ASN A 317 -5.77 22.62 -28.47
N PHE A 318 -4.98 21.54 -28.46
CA PHE A 318 -4.01 21.17 -29.48
C PHE A 318 -2.98 22.26 -29.83
N LYS A 319 -2.72 23.20 -28.92
CA LYS A 319 -1.64 24.19 -29.09
C LYS A 319 -0.29 23.53 -28.86
N GLU A 320 0.68 23.87 -29.72
CA GLU A 320 2.06 23.41 -29.59
C GLU A 320 2.66 23.91 -28.26
N VAL A 321 3.33 23.00 -27.54
CA VAL A 321 4.01 23.26 -26.27
C VAL A 321 5.33 22.51 -26.22
N GLU A 322 6.21 22.93 -25.31
CA GLU A 322 7.46 22.23 -25.06
C GLU A 322 7.21 20.81 -24.55
N LYS A 323 8.09 19.88 -24.92
CA LYS A 323 8.03 18.49 -24.44
C LYS A 323 8.20 18.46 -22.92
N GLY A 324 7.41 17.64 -22.26
CA GLY A 324 7.39 17.55 -20.79
C GLY A 324 6.46 18.56 -20.11
N THR A 325 5.83 19.45 -20.89
CA THR A 325 4.73 20.29 -20.39
C THR A 325 3.59 19.39 -19.88
N SER A 326 3.08 19.68 -18.69
CA SER A 326 1.94 18.94 -18.13
C SER A 326 0.71 19.03 -19.06
N GLY A 327 0.16 17.88 -19.45
CA GLY A 327 -0.95 17.80 -20.42
C GLY A 327 -0.53 17.86 -21.89
N GLY A 328 0.78 17.97 -22.16
CA GLY A 328 1.35 17.86 -23.50
C GLY A 328 1.40 16.39 -23.97
N ILE A 329 0.87 16.14 -25.16
CA ILE A 329 0.89 14.85 -25.85
C ILE A 329 1.67 14.96 -27.17
N SER A 330 2.22 13.85 -27.63
CA SER A 330 2.92 13.78 -28.91
C SER A 330 2.62 12.45 -29.59
N LEU A 331 2.64 12.41 -30.93
CA LEU A 331 2.34 11.18 -31.67
C LEU A 331 3.32 10.05 -31.31
N ILE A 332 4.61 10.36 -31.20
CA ILE A 332 5.65 9.39 -30.83
C ILE A 332 5.46 8.89 -29.39
N GLY A 333 5.08 9.77 -28.44
CA GLY A 333 4.68 9.34 -27.10
C GLY A 333 3.44 8.43 -27.12
N PHE A 334 2.42 8.79 -27.89
CA PHE A 334 1.21 7.98 -28.03
C PHE A 334 1.52 6.57 -28.57
N LEU A 335 2.33 6.46 -29.63
CA LEU A 335 2.80 5.17 -30.15
C LEU A 335 3.64 4.41 -29.12
N GLY A 336 4.48 5.12 -28.34
CA GLY A 336 5.19 4.55 -27.21
C GLY A 336 4.25 3.91 -26.18
N GLY A 337 3.16 4.59 -25.82
CA GLY A 337 2.13 4.06 -24.91
C GLY A 337 1.44 2.80 -25.46
N ILE A 338 1.11 2.79 -26.76
CA ILE A 338 0.58 1.59 -27.44
C ILE A 338 1.57 0.42 -27.32
N LEU A 339 2.85 0.65 -27.60
CA LEU A 339 3.88 -0.38 -27.47
C LEU A 339 4.01 -0.88 -26.02
N GLY A 340 4.05 0.02 -25.04
CA GLY A 340 4.17 -0.34 -23.63
C GLY A 340 2.98 -1.19 -23.13
N SER A 341 1.76 -0.82 -23.50
CA SER A 341 0.57 -1.62 -23.17
C SER A 341 0.56 -2.98 -23.85
N LEU A 342 0.96 -3.06 -25.13
CA LEU A 342 1.02 -4.32 -25.88
C LEU A 342 1.98 -5.31 -25.23
N VAL A 343 3.19 -4.86 -24.85
CA VAL A 343 4.23 -5.70 -24.23
C VAL A 343 3.70 -6.46 -23.00
N ILE A 344 2.90 -5.81 -22.16
CA ILE A 344 2.32 -6.44 -20.96
C ILE A 344 1.08 -7.28 -21.32
N SER A 345 0.26 -6.82 -22.27
CA SER A 345 -0.98 -7.50 -22.63
C SER A 345 -0.75 -8.90 -23.20
N LEU A 346 0.38 -9.12 -23.87
CA LEU A 346 0.79 -10.42 -24.43
C LEU A 346 0.96 -11.55 -23.39
N PHE A 347 1.01 -11.23 -22.09
CA PHE A 347 1.04 -12.22 -21.01
C PHE A 347 -0.31 -12.90 -20.74
N HIS A 348 -1.38 -12.45 -21.39
CA HIS A 348 -2.70 -13.10 -21.33
C HIS A 348 -3.03 -13.84 -22.63
N LYS A 349 -3.73 -14.97 -22.54
CA LYS A 349 -4.25 -15.65 -23.76
C LYS A 349 -5.16 -14.73 -24.57
N ASN A 350 -6.03 -14.00 -23.88
CA ASN A 350 -6.88 -12.96 -24.46
C ASN A 350 -6.18 -11.59 -24.48
N TRP A 351 -4.93 -11.53 -24.96
CA TRP A 351 -4.11 -10.33 -24.96
C TRP A 351 -4.79 -9.15 -25.66
N PHE A 352 -5.52 -9.40 -26.74
CA PHE A 352 -6.23 -8.37 -27.49
C PHE A 352 -7.28 -7.68 -26.63
N PHE A 353 -7.97 -8.42 -25.76
CA PHE A 353 -8.97 -7.84 -24.86
C PHE A 353 -8.32 -7.00 -23.75
N VAL A 354 -7.22 -7.46 -23.15
CA VAL A 354 -6.42 -6.66 -22.19
C VAL A 354 -5.95 -5.36 -22.86
N PHE A 355 -5.40 -5.47 -24.07
CA PHE A 355 -4.89 -4.34 -24.85
C PHE A 355 -6.01 -3.35 -25.17
N LEU A 356 -7.15 -3.83 -25.68
CA LEU A 356 -8.29 -2.97 -26.00
C LEU A 356 -8.83 -2.25 -24.76
N ILE A 357 -8.93 -2.90 -23.60
CA ILE A 357 -9.37 -2.23 -22.38
C ILE A 357 -8.40 -1.09 -22.02
N VAL A 358 -7.10 -1.33 -22.08
CA VAL A 358 -6.10 -0.32 -21.69
C VAL A 358 -6.08 0.85 -22.68
N VAL A 359 -6.21 0.59 -23.98
CA VAL A 359 -6.21 1.62 -25.03
C VAL A 359 -7.53 2.38 -25.09
N ASN A 360 -8.67 1.69 -24.94
CA ASN A 360 -10.00 2.29 -25.07
C ASN A 360 -10.58 2.83 -23.77
N CYS A 361 -9.98 2.58 -22.61
CA CYS A 361 -10.42 3.23 -21.38
C CYS A 361 -9.89 4.67 -21.38
N PRO A 362 -10.70 5.68 -21.81
CA PRO A 362 -10.18 7.01 -22.04
C PRO A 362 -9.76 7.61 -20.70
N ARG A 363 -10.35 7.14 -19.58
CA ARG A 363 -10.02 7.57 -18.23
C ARG A 363 -8.69 7.04 -17.70
N LEU A 364 -8.14 5.93 -18.22
CA LEU A 364 -6.76 5.50 -17.88
C LEU A 364 -5.72 6.39 -18.55
N PHE A 365 -5.99 6.85 -19.78
CA PHE A 365 -5.22 7.92 -20.41
C PHE A 365 -5.47 9.28 -19.71
N ILE A 366 -6.73 9.68 -19.50
CA ILE A 366 -7.14 11.00 -18.98
C ILE A 366 -6.80 11.21 -17.50
N ASN A 367 -6.82 10.20 -16.62
CA ASN A 367 -6.38 10.38 -15.22
C ASN A 367 -4.86 10.51 -15.08
N ASN A 368 -4.06 9.98 -16.02
CA ASN A 368 -2.64 10.34 -16.10
C ASN A 368 -2.46 11.80 -16.55
N TYR A 369 -3.41 12.33 -17.34
CA TYR A 369 -3.52 13.76 -17.65
C TYR A 369 -4.30 14.58 -16.62
N GLY A 370 -4.78 14.01 -15.50
CA GLY A 370 -5.46 14.72 -14.41
C GLY A 370 -4.56 15.69 -13.62
N ILE A 371 -3.30 15.83 -14.05
CA ILE A 371 -2.39 16.91 -13.68
C ILE A 371 -2.74 18.18 -14.50
N ALA A 372 -3.17 18.05 -15.76
CA ALA A 372 -3.53 19.15 -16.66
C ALA A 372 -4.78 19.93 -16.22
N PHE A 373 -5.77 19.26 -15.62
CA PHE A 373 -6.97 19.95 -15.11
C PHE A 373 -6.70 20.77 -13.84
N LYS A 374 -5.66 20.44 -13.06
CA LYS A 374 -5.31 21.16 -11.83
C LYS A 374 -4.23 22.23 -12.04
N SER A 375 -3.35 22.08 -13.03
CA SER A 375 -2.31 23.08 -13.34
C SER A 375 -2.81 24.27 -14.15
N VAL A 376 -3.93 24.14 -14.88
CA VAL A 376 -4.49 25.24 -15.68
C VAL A 376 -5.43 26.16 -14.88
N ASN A 377 -5.98 25.71 -13.74
CA ASN A 377 -6.93 26.50 -12.93
C ASN A 377 -6.39 27.10 -11.62
N PHE A 378 -5.07 27.11 -11.39
CA PHE A 378 -4.49 27.82 -10.24
C PHE A 378 -3.40 28.81 -10.65
N LYS A 379 -3.78 29.83 -11.43
CA LYS A 379 -3.24 31.18 -11.27
C LYS A 379 -4.03 31.88 -10.16
N ILE A 380 -3.85 31.46 -8.91
CA ILE A 380 -4.23 32.27 -7.75
C ILE A 380 -3.03 32.24 -6.79
N GLN A 381 -2.41 33.40 -6.65
CA GLN A 381 -1.36 33.72 -5.68
C GLN A 381 -1.82 33.36 -4.27
N ARG A 382 -1.37 32.23 -3.69
CA ARG A 382 -1.27 32.02 -2.22
C ARG A 382 -0.13 31.04 -1.90
N PRO A 383 0.56 31.21 -0.77
CA PRO A 383 1.75 30.42 -0.43
C PRO A 383 1.37 28.96 -0.18
N CYS A 384 2.17 28.05 -0.75
CA CYS A 384 2.07 26.61 -0.58
C CYS A 384 2.32 26.21 0.89
N SER A 385 1.33 25.59 1.52
CA SER A 385 1.57 24.63 2.60
C SER A 385 0.56 23.46 2.54
N ASP A 386 1.14 22.27 2.39
CA ASP A 386 0.71 20.94 2.85
C ASP A 386 -0.59 20.27 2.36
N PHE A 387 -1.57 20.98 1.78
CA PHE A 387 -2.85 20.35 1.40
C PHE A 387 -2.86 19.70 -0.02
N ILE A 388 -1.92 20.06 -0.88
CA ILE A 388 -1.91 19.60 -2.30
C ILE A 388 -1.29 18.21 -2.46
N LEU A 389 -0.46 17.76 -1.52
CA LEU A 389 0.17 16.43 -1.54
C LEU A 389 -0.79 15.30 -1.12
N GLU A 390 -1.74 15.57 -0.21
CA GLU A 390 -2.74 14.57 0.21
C GLU A 390 -3.74 14.25 -0.91
N ILE A 391 -4.10 15.23 -1.76
CA ILE A 391 -5.03 14.99 -2.86
C ILE A 391 -4.38 14.18 -4.01
N CYS A 392 -3.06 14.21 -4.16
CA CYS A 392 -2.38 13.37 -5.16
C CYS A 392 -2.34 11.88 -4.76
N GLN A 393 -2.40 11.55 -3.46
CA GLN A 393 -2.42 10.16 -2.99
C GLN A 393 -3.81 9.52 -3.03
N ILE A 394 -4.88 10.33 -2.87
CA ILE A 394 -6.28 9.89 -2.98
C ILE A 394 -6.68 9.53 -4.44
N LYS A 395 -5.95 10.02 -5.45
CA LYS A 395 -6.27 9.82 -6.88
C LYS A 395 -6.19 8.37 -7.39
N ARG A 396 -5.38 7.49 -6.77
CA ARG A 396 -5.29 6.07 -7.18
C ARG A 396 -6.34 5.18 -6.49
N PHE A 397 -6.89 5.60 -5.35
CA PHE A 397 -7.98 4.89 -4.65
C PHE A 397 -9.34 5.08 -5.37
N TYR A 398 -9.55 6.24 -5.97
CA TYR A 398 -10.70 6.46 -6.87
C TYR A 398 -10.68 5.55 -8.10
N LEU A 399 -9.49 5.15 -8.58
CA LEU A 399 -9.36 4.16 -9.64
C LEU A 399 -9.96 2.82 -9.20
N PHE A 400 -9.73 2.38 -7.97
CA PHE A 400 -10.28 1.14 -7.42
C PHE A 400 -11.81 1.17 -7.26
N CYS A 401 -12.38 2.23 -6.68
CA CYS A 401 -13.84 2.36 -6.51
C CYS A 401 -14.57 2.50 -7.86
N TYR A 402 -13.97 3.19 -8.84
CA TYR A 402 -14.55 3.25 -10.20
C TYR A 402 -14.32 1.98 -11.00
N TRP A 403 -13.25 1.21 -10.74
CA TRP A 403 -13.02 -0.08 -11.37
C TRP A 403 -14.00 -1.14 -10.83
N PHE A 404 -14.36 -1.06 -9.55
CA PHE A 404 -15.42 -1.89 -8.94
C PHE A 404 -16.82 -1.52 -9.48
N ASN A 405 -17.12 -0.22 -9.62
CA ASN A 405 -18.34 0.23 -10.31
C ASN A 405 -18.32 -0.09 -11.80
N PHE A 406 -17.15 -0.08 -12.45
CA PHE A 406 -16.99 -0.50 -13.84
C PHE A 406 -17.27 -1.98 -13.98
N LEU A 407 -16.78 -2.86 -13.09
CA LEU A 407 -17.11 -4.29 -13.09
C LEU A 407 -18.61 -4.55 -12.84
N ASN A 408 -19.23 -3.84 -11.89
CA ASN A 408 -20.68 -3.92 -11.65
C ASN A 408 -21.50 -3.44 -12.86
N ASN A 409 -21.07 -2.35 -13.51
CA ASN A 409 -21.70 -1.87 -14.74
C ASN A 409 -21.25 -2.66 -15.98
N PHE A 410 -20.16 -3.42 -15.95
CA PHE A 410 -19.64 -4.20 -17.08
C PHE A 410 -20.64 -5.28 -17.48
N GLY A 411 -21.35 -5.87 -16.48
CA GLY A 411 -22.49 -6.75 -16.74
C GLY A 411 -23.60 -6.08 -17.56
N HIS A 412 -24.00 -4.86 -17.18
CA HIS A 412 -25.05 -4.09 -17.87
C HIS A 412 -24.61 -3.43 -19.19
N THR A 413 -23.32 -3.11 -19.30
CA THR A 413 -22.74 -2.43 -20.47
C THR A 413 -22.41 -3.46 -21.56
N ILE A 414 -21.99 -4.67 -21.21
CA ILE A 414 -21.88 -5.79 -22.16
C ILE A 414 -23.26 -6.14 -22.72
N THR A 415 -24.30 -6.25 -21.88
CA THR A 415 -25.65 -6.55 -22.38
C THR A 415 -26.23 -5.47 -23.28
N SER A 416 -25.82 -4.20 -23.12
CA SER A 416 -26.35 -3.07 -23.94
C SER A 416 -25.48 -2.72 -25.16
N TRP A 417 -24.17 -3.00 -25.13
CA TRP A 417 -23.27 -2.81 -26.28
C TRP A 417 -23.22 -4.02 -27.21
N PHE A 418 -23.46 -5.23 -26.68
CA PHE A 418 -23.43 -6.46 -27.49
C PHE A 418 -24.82 -6.95 -27.94
N THR A 419 -25.94 -6.34 -27.50
CA THR A 419 -27.27 -6.69 -28.04
C THR A 419 -27.42 -6.41 -29.55
N PRO A 420 -26.82 -5.35 -30.13
CA PRO A 420 -26.84 -5.16 -31.59
C PRO A 420 -25.78 -6.00 -32.32
N ALA A 421 -24.71 -6.43 -31.62
CA ALA A 421 -23.60 -7.17 -32.23
C ALA A 421 -23.81 -8.70 -32.20
N PHE A 422 -24.60 -9.22 -31.27
CA PHE A 422 -24.99 -10.64 -31.23
C PHE A 422 -26.18 -10.97 -32.16
N SER A 423 -26.97 -9.99 -32.60
CA SER A 423 -28.08 -10.20 -33.55
C SER A 423 -27.62 -10.39 -35.01
N ILE A 424 -26.31 -10.26 -35.29
CA ILE A 424 -25.74 -10.39 -36.65
C ILE A 424 -24.87 -11.67 -36.80
N LEU A 425 -24.67 -12.44 -35.73
CA LEU A 425 -23.87 -13.68 -35.73
C LEU A 425 -24.68 -14.95 -35.39
N VAL A 426 -26.01 -14.91 -35.55
CA VAL A 426 -26.91 -16.08 -35.33
C VAL A 426 -27.76 -16.42 -36.57
N TRP A 427 -27.49 -15.81 -37.73
CA TRP A 427 -28.03 -16.29 -39.01
C TRP A 427 -26.92 -16.37 -40.04
N GLU A 428 -26.15 -17.46 -39.93
CA GLU A 428 -25.59 -18.34 -40.98
C GLU A 428 -24.43 -19.18 -40.41
#